data_AF-A0A965BDM2-F1
#
_entry.id   AF-A0A965BDM2-F1
#
_cell.length_a   1.000
_cell.length_b   1.000
_cell.length_c   1.000
_cell.angle_alpha   90.00
_cell.angle_beta   90.00
_cell.angle_gamma   90.00
#
_symmetry.space_group_name_H-M   'P 1'
#
loop_
_entity.id
_entity.type
_entity.pdbx_description
1 polymer ?
#
loop_
_entity_poly.entity_id
_entity_poly.type
_entity_poly.pdbx_seq_one_letter_code
_entity_poly.pdbx_strand_id
1 'polypeptide(L)'
;MSKELAPLSDPGLPEHIHRKADVDPKAAKKAERQVGILFLLSVLGTLLFIYAYLGIDEDSFVFIPVLGSTNAHQLFLGLGLAMALFFIGMAAVHWAKTLMPDHEVVDYRKELRSKDEDRDDFVATVKDRAAEAGLGRRPFIKRTMLLSLGLVGLSPVLLLGDLGPLPGNDQ
;
A
#
# COMPACT_ATOMS: atom_id res chain seq x y z
N MET A 1 24.20 9.61 43.81
CA MET A 1 23.71 8.27 43.43
C MET A 1 22.37 8.43 42.74
N SER A 2 22.40 8.55 41.42
CA SER A 2 21.22 8.48 40.56
C SER A 2 20.59 7.09 40.71
N LYS A 3 19.34 7.02 41.18
CA LYS A 3 18.57 5.78 41.20
C LYS A 3 18.35 5.36 39.74
N GLU A 4 19.13 4.40 39.26
CA GLU A 4 18.82 3.70 38.02
C GLU A 4 17.47 2.98 38.24
N LEU A 5 16.44 3.48 37.56
CA LEU A 5 15.15 2.81 37.50
C LEU A 5 15.38 1.50 36.76
N ALA A 6 15.31 0.38 37.47
CA ALA A 6 15.40 -0.94 36.85
C ALA A 6 14.36 -1.01 35.71
N PRO A 7 14.75 -1.50 34.52
CA PRO A 7 13.80 -1.62 33.42
C PRO A 7 12.61 -2.47 33.87
N LEU A 8 11.41 -1.94 33.66
CA LEU A 8 10.15 -2.64 33.95
C LEU A 8 10.22 -4.03 33.31
N SER A 9 9.97 -5.07 34.10
CA SER A 9 9.95 -6.44 33.59
C SER A 9 8.88 -6.58 32.52
N ASP A 10 9.22 -7.23 31.41
CA ASP A 10 8.29 -7.50 30.32
C ASP A 10 7.10 -8.31 30.86
N PRO A 11 5.86 -7.78 30.82
CA PRO A 11 4.69 -8.51 31.30
C PRO A 11 4.33 -9.72 30.43
N GLY A 12 5.00 -9.92 29.29
CA GLY A 12 4.74 -11.03 28.38
C GLY A 12 3.49 -10.79 27.50
N LEU A 13 3.11 -11.81 26.74
CA LEU A 13 1.91 -11.76 25.92
C LEU A 13 0.65 -11.93 26.77
N PRO A 14 -0.44 -11.18 26.47
CA PRO A 14 -1.73 -11.40 27.11
C PRO A 14 -2.28 -12.80 26.78
N GLU A 15 -3.18 -13.31 27.62
CA GLU A 15 -3.85 -14.58 27.37
C GLU A 15 -4.67 -14.53 26.07
N HIS A 16 -4.47 -15.54 25.21
CA HIS A 16 -5.14 -15.62 23.92
C HIS A 16 -6.65 -15.82 24.07
N ILE A 17 -7.46 -14.94 23.47
CA ILE A 17 -8.92 -14.99 23.56
C ILE A 17 -9.49 -15.75 22.37
N HIS A 18 -9.95 -16.97 22.60
CA HIS A 18 -10.59 -17.80 21.57
C HIS A 18 -11.93 -17.24 21.09
N ARG A 19 -12.14 -17.21 19.77
CA ARG A 19 -13.42 -16.81 19.17
C ARG A 19 -14.36 -18.00 19.11
N LYS A 20 -15.67 -17.73 18.99
CA LYS A 20 -16.69 -18.79 18.84
C LYS A 20 -16.45 -19.70 17.62
N ALA A 21 -15.87 -19.15 16.54
CA ALA A 21 -15.54 -19.90 15.34
C ALA A 21 -14.37 -20.89 15.56
N ASP A 22 -13.51 -20.64 16.54
CA ASP A 22 -12.37 -21.52 16.85
C ASP A 22 -12.82 -22.74 17.68
N VAL A 23 -13.94 -22.63 18.41
CA VAL A 23 -14.46 -23.68 19.31
C VAL A 23 -15.63 -24.46 18.71
N ASP A 24 -16.57 -23.79 18.03
CA ASP A 24 -17.77 -24.41 17.47
C ASP A 24 -17.69 -24.53 15.93
N PRO A 25 -17.66 -25.76 15.37
CA PRO A 25 -17.61 -25.96 13.92
C PRO A 25 -18.84 -25.39 13.18
N LYS A 26 -20.00 -25.29 13.84
CA LYS A 26 -21.20 -24.67 13.22
C LYS A 26 -21.03 -23.16 13.05
N ALA A 27 -20.42 -22.51 14.03
CA ALA A 27 -20.11 -21.08 13.97
C ALA A 27 -19.09 -20.79 12.85
N ALA A 28 -18.05 -21.63 12.71
CA ALA A 28 -17.10 -21.55 11.61
C ALA A 28 -17.78 -21.68 10.24
N LYS A 29 -18.64 -22.69 10.06
CA LYS A 29 -19.36 -22.91 8.78
C LYS A 29 -20.27 -21.73 8.41
N LYS A 30 -20.89 -21.08 9.41
CA LYS A 30 -21.70 -19.88 9.18
C LYS A 30 -20.83 -18.70 8.72
N ALA A 31 -19.68 -18.48 9.37
CA ALA A 31 -18.74 -17.44 8.98
C ALA A 31 -18.19 -17.66 7.56
N GLU A 32 -17.83 -18.90 7.22
CA GLU A 32 -17.41 -19.29 5.86
C GLU A 32 -18.47 -18.93 4.82
N ARG A 33 -19.74 -19.26 5.08
CA ARG A 33 -20.84 -18.93 4.17
C ARG A 33 -21.02 -17.41 4.02
N GLN A 34 -20.87 -16.65 5.09
CA GLN A 34 -20.93 -15.18 5.03
C GLN A 34 -19.81 -14.62 4.16
N VAL A 35 -18.56 -15.05 4.38
CA VAL A 35 -17.41 -14.65 3.55
C VAL A 35 -17.66 -15.00 2.08
N GLY A 36 -18.12 -16.22 1.80
CA GLY A 36 -18.43 -16.67 0.44
C GLY A 36 -19.50 -15.81 -0.24
N ILE A 37 -20.57 -15.45 0.47
CA ILE A 37 -21.62 -14.56 -0.06
C ILE A 37 -21.05 -13.19 -0.40
N LEU A 38 -20.16 -12.63 0.44
CA LEU A 38 -19.53 -11.35 0.15
C LEU A 38 -18.65 -11.40 -1.10
N PHE A 39 -17.86 -12.46 -1.28
CA PHE A 39 -17.11 -12.64 -2.52
C PHE A 39 -18.01 -12.78 -3.75
N LEU A 40 -19.14 -13.50 -3.62
CA LEU A 40 -20.11 -13.59 -4.72
C LEU A 40 -20.75 -12.24 -5.05
N LEU A 41 -21.04 -11.39 -4.07
CA LEU A 41 -21.51 -10.02 -4.31
C LEU A 41 -20.47 -9.17 -5.04
N SER A 42 -19.18 -9.36 -4.74
CA SER A 42 -18.09 -8.72 -5.49
C SER A 42 -18.09 -9.16 -6.95
N VAL A 43 -18.22 -10.47 -7.21
CA VAL A 43 -18.33 -11.02 -8.58
C VAL A 43 -19.50 -10.39 -9.33
N LEU A 44 -20.67 -10.26 -8.69
CA LEU A 44 -21.82 -9.59 -9.30
C LEU A 44 -21.54 -8.11 -9.62
N GLY A 45 -20.83 -7.40 -8.75
CA GLY A 45 -20.37 -6.03 -9.01
C GLY A 45 -19.44 -5.94 -10.23
N THR A 46 -18.49 -6.88 -10.37
CA THR A 46 -17.60 -6.94 -11.53
C THR A 46 -18.36 -7.26 -12.81
N LEU A 47 -19.33 -8.19 -12.76
CA LEU A 47 -20.19 -8.49 -13.91
C LEU A 47 -21.04 -7.29 -14.31
N LEU A 48 -21.58 -6.54 -13.34
CA LEU A 48 -22.29 -5.28 -13.59
C LEU A 48 -21.39 -4.26 -14.29
N PHE A 49 -20.14 -4.11 -13.82
CA PHE A 49 -19.17 -3.20 -14.42
C PHE A 49 -18.89 -3.57 -15.89
N ILE A 50 -18.62 -4.85 -16.17
CA ILE A 50 -18.36 -5.32 -17.54
C ILE A 50 -19.58 -5.11 -18.43
N TYR A 51 -20.77 -5.44 -17.94
CA TYR A 51 -22.02 -5.22 -18.68
C TYR A 51 -22.27 -3.74 -18.94
N ALA A 52 -22.04 -2.86 -17.95
CA ALA A 52 -22.19 -1.42 -18.12
C ALA A 52 -21.21 -0.87 -19.16
N TYR A 53 -19.97 -1.35 -19.16
CA TYR A 53 -18.94 -0.93 -20.12
C TYR A 53 -19.28 -1.33 -21.56
N LEU A 54 -19.77 -2.56 -21.77
CA LEU A 54 -19.99 -3.10 -23.12
C LEU A 54 -21.41 -2.92 -23.65
N GLY A 55 -22.41 -2.80 -22.78
CA GLY A 55 -23.82 -2.91 -23.13
C GLY A 55 -24.65 -1.65 -22.94
N ILE A 56 -24.13 -0.59 -22.32
CA ILE A 56 -24.85 0.67 -22.10
C ILE A 56 -24.24 1.76 -22.98
N ASP A 57 -25.05 2.40 -23.79
CA ASP A 57 -24.63 3.53 -24.63
C ASP A 57 -24.22 4.74 -23.78
N GLU A 58 -23.18 5.45 -24.22
CA GLU A 58 -22.64 6.63 -23.54
C GLU A 58 -23.64 7.80 -23.47
N ASP A 59 -24.60 7.87 -24.39
CA ASP A 59 -25.64 8.91 -24.44
C ASP A 59 -26.93 8.53 -23.69
N SER A 60 -26.92 7.42 -22.94
CA SER A 60 -28.09 6.97 -22.20
C SER A 60 -28.25 7.70 -20.86
N PHE A 61 -29.40 8.35 -20.66
CA PHE A 61 -29.74 9.05 -19.42
C PHE A 61 -30.89 8.38 -18.69
N VAL A 62 -30.74 8.21 -17.38
CA VAL A 62 -31.77 7.67 -16.51
C VAL A 62 -32.14 8.72 -15.47
N PHE A 63 -33.44 8.85 -15.21
CA PHE A 63 -33.95 9.71 -14.16
C PHE A 63 -33.93 8.98 -12.82
N ILE A 64 -33.15 9.50 -11.87
CA ILE A 64 -33.10 8.99 -10.50
C ILE A 64 -33.69 10.04 -9.57
N PRO A 65 -34.69 9.72 -8.74
CA PRO A 65 -35.19 10.63 -7.72
C PRO A 65 -34.05 11.17 -6.87
N VAL A 66 -34.04 12.47 -6.57
CA VAL A 66 -32.96 13.23 -5.89
C VAL A 66 -31.77 13.63 -6.78
N LEU A 67 -31.32 12.79 -7.71
CA LEU A 67 -30.15 13.07 -8.57
C LEU A 67 -30.52 13.68 -9.94
N GLY A 68 -31.78 13.61 -10.35
CA GLY A 68 -32.24 14.12 -11.64
C GLY A 68 -31.81 13.22 -12.81
N SER A 69 -31.64 13.81 -13.99
CA SER A 69 -31.16 13.11 -15.19
C SER A 69 -29.65 12.85 -15.07
N THR A 70 -29.28 11.60 -14.83
CA THR A 70 -27.89 11.18 -14.69
C THR A 70 -27.50 10.27 -15.85
N ASN A 71 -26.24 10.36 -16.29
CA ASN A 71 -25.71 9.44 -17.29
C ASN A 71 -25.68 8.01 -16.74
N ALA A 72 -26.36 7.09 -17.42
CA ALA A 72 -26.48 5.70 -17.00
C ALA A 72 -25.14 4.97 -17.08
N HIS A 73 -24.36 5.21 -18.14
CA HIS A 73 -23.09 4.54 -18.38
C HIS A 73 -22.10 4.78 -17.23
N GLN A 74 -21.79 6.05 -16.93
CA GLN A 74 -20.87 6.41 -15.84
C GLN A 74 -21.39 5.97 -14.46
N LEU A 75 -22.71 6.04 -14.24
CA LEU A 75 -23.30 5.61 -12.99
C LEU A 75 -23.09 4.11 -12.73
N PHE A 76 -23.44 3.26 -13.69
CA PHE A 76 -23.33 1.81 -13.52
C PHE A 76 -21.87 1.32 -13.56
N LEU A 77 -20.98 2.00 -14.30
CA LEU A 77 -19.54 1.79 -14.17
C LEU A 77 -19.06 2.08 -12.75
N GLY A 78 -19.38 3.28 -12.22
CA GLY A 78 -19.00 3.66 -10.87
C GLY A 78 -19.56 2.68 -9.82
N LEU A 79 -20.84 2.33 -9.94
CA LEU A 79 -21.52 1.43 -9.00
C LEU A 79 -20.97 0.00 -9.06
N GLY A 80 -20.73 -0.54 -10.26
CA GLY A 80 -20.17 -1.87 -10.44
C GLY A 80 -18.77 -1.98 -9.86
N LEU A 81 -17.92 -0.98 -10.12
CA LEU A 81 -16.57 -0.93 -9.56
C LEU A 81 -16.59 -0.76 -8.05
N ALA A 82 -17.43 0.14 -7.53
CA ALA A 82 -17.57 0.35 -6.09
C ALA A 82 -18.05 -0.92 -5.38
N MET A 83 -19.07 -1.61 -5.90
CA MET A 83 -19.53 -2.88 -5.35
C MET A 83 -18.44 -3.94 -5.39
N ALA A 84 -17.75 -4.10 -6.52
CA ALA A 84 -16.68 -5.09 -6.66
C ALA A 84 -15.60 -4.91 -5.60
N LEU A 85 -15.07 -3.69 -5.47
CA LEU A 85 -13.98 -3.35 -4.54
C LEU A 85 -14.43 -3.35 -3.07
N PHE A 86 -15.64 -2.86 -2.80
CA PHE A 86 -16.17 -2.84 -1.43
C PHE A 86 -16.39 -4.25 -0.89
N PHE A 87 -17.06 -5.11 -1.66
CA PHE A 87 -17.40 -6.46 -1.19
C PHE A 87 -16.17 -7.38 -1.11
N ILE A 88 -15.18 -7.23 -2.00
CA ILE A 88 -13.93 -8.01 -1.90
C ILE A 88 -13.13 -7.60 -0.66
N GLY A 89 -13.03 -6.30 -0.37
CA GLY A 89 -12.36 -5.80 0.83
C GLY A 89 -13.09 -6.22 2.11
N MET A 90 -14.41 -6.08 2.15
CA MET A 90 -15.22 -6.52 3.28
C MET A 90 -15.15 -8.03 3.50
N ALA A 91 -15.14 -8.83 2.43
CA ALA A 91 -14.96 -10.28 2.52
C ALA A 91 -13.60 -10.65 3.13
N ALA A 92 -12.52 -10.01 2.68
CA ALA A 92 -11.18 -10.24 3.19
C ALA A 92 -11.06 -9.89 4.68
N VAL A 93 -11.59 -8.74 5.11
CA VAL A 93 -11.59 -8.34 6.52
C VAL A 93 -12.43 -9.29 7.37
N HIS A 94 -13.62 -9.68 6.89
CA HIS A 94 -14.49 -10.60 7.62
C HIS A 94 -13.83 -11.98 7.77
N TRP A 95 -13.19 -12.47 6.71
CA TRP A 95 -12.43 -13.72 6.72
C TRP A 95 -11.27 -13.66 7.73
N ALA A 96 -10.45 -12.62 7.68
CA ALA A 96 -9.33 -12.42 8.60
C ALA A 96 -9.80 -12.40 10.06
N LYS A 97 -10.88 -11.68 10.36
CA LYS A 97 -11.38 -11.55 11.73
C LYS A 97 -12.07 -12.80 12.29
N THR A 98 -12.62 -13.67 11.44
CA THR A 98 -13.49 -14.77 11.91
C THR A 98 -12.92 -16.17 11.71
N LEU A 99 -12.03 -16.37 10.74
CA LEU A 99 -11.55 -17.71 10.37
C LEU A 99 -10.02 -17.83 10.36
N MET A 100 -9.29 -16.74 10.12
CA MET A 100 -7.83 -16.78 10.13
C MET A 100 -7.32 -16.96 11.57
N PRO A 101 -6.30 -17.80 11.82
CA PRO A 101 -5.76 -17.98 13.15
C PRO A 101 -5.21 -16.67 13.67
N ASP A 102 -5.78 -16.21 14.78
CA ASP A 102 -5.28 -15.10 15.57
C ASP A 102 -4.45 -15.75 16.67
N HIS A 103 -3.15 -15.47 16.75
CA HIS A 103 -2.32 -15.89 17.87
C HIS A 103 -1.22 -14.86 18.05
N GLU A 104 -0.97 -14.51 19.30
CA GLU A 104 0.02 -13.52 19.66
C GLU A 104 1.41 -14.13 19.48
N VAL A 105 2.20 -13.58 18.56
CA VAL A 105 3.58 -14.02 18.29
C VAL A 105 4.53 -12.87 18.57
N VAL A 106 5.55 -13.13 19.39
CA VAL A 106 6.70 -12.23 19.54
C VAL A 106 7.75 -12.60 18.48
N ASP A 107 7.99 -11.70 17.54
CA ASP A 107 9.18 -11.75 16.70
C ASP A 107 10.20 -10.74 17.25
N TYR A 108 11.30 -11.25 17.80
CA TYR A 108 12.37 -10.40 18.29
C TYR A 108 12.96 -9.64 17.10
N ARG A 109 13.14 -8.32 17.27
CA ARG A 109 13.77 -7.52 16.21
C ARG A 109 15.13 -8.12 15.89
N LYS A 110 15.25 -8.62 14.68
CA LYS A 110 16.53 -9.02 14.11
C LYS A 110 17.42 -7.79 14.14
N GLU A 111 18.66 -7.98 14.59
CA GLU A 111 19.63 -6.91 14.54
C GLU A 111 19.77 -6.47 13.07
N LEU A 112 19.57 -5.17 12.80
CA LEU A 112 19.70 -4.61 11.45
C LEU A 112 21.18 -4.46 11.03
N ARG A 113 22.08 -5.13 11.75
CA ARG A 113 23.52 -5.12 11.52
C ARG A 113 23.91 -6.42 10.82
N SER A 114 24.51 -6.29 9.63
CA SER A 114 25.19 -7.41 8.98
C SER A 114 26.39 -7.87 9.80
N LYS A 115 26.81 -9.12 9.61
CA LYS A 115 28.02 -9.64 10.26
C LYS A 115 29.21 -8.77 9.90
N ASP A 116 30.16 -8.63 10.83
CA ASP A 116 31.32 -7.76 10.59
C ASP A 116 32.14 -8.23 9.37
N GLU A 117 32.23 -9.54 9.13
CA GLU A 117 32.83 -10.13 7.93
C GLU A 117 32.17 -9.64 6.63
N ASP A 118 30.84 -9.72 6.52
CA ASP A 118 30.10 -9.24 5.34
C ASP A 118 30.29 -7.74 5.10
N ARG A 119 30.45 -6.96 6.17
CA ARG A 119 30.67 -5.52 6.10
C ARG A 119 32.07 -5.20 5.61
N ASP A 120 33.07 -5.88 6.14
CA ASP A 120 34.46 -5.69 5.76
C ASP A 120 34.68 -6.07 4.29
N ASP A 121 34.10 -7.19 3.85
CA ASP A 121 34.12 -7.64 2.45
C ASP A 121 33.40 -6.67 1.51
N PHE A 122 32.25 -6.14 1.94
CA PHE A 122 31.53 -5.11 1.18
C PHE A 122 32.37 -3.83 1.04
N VAL A 123 33.00 -3.36 2.12
CA VAL A 123 33.86 -2.16 2.07
C VAL A 123 35.07 -2.40 1.17
N ALA A 124 35.70 -3.57 1.23
CA ALA A 124 36.81 -3.94 0.35
C ALA A 124 36.37 -3.91 -1.12
N THR A 125 35.27 -4.60 -1.44
CA THR A 125 34.72 -4.65 -2.80
C THR A 125 34.37 -3.26 -3.33
N VAL A 126 33.68 -2.43 -2.54
CA VAL A 126 33.32 -1.05 -2.96
C VAL A 126 34.56 -0.21 -3.23
N LYS A 127 35.60 -0.31 -2.39
CA LYS A 127 36.85 0.42 -2.58
C LYS A 127 37.56 -0.02 -3.86
N ASP A 128 37.64 -1.32 -4.11
CA ASP A 128 38.29 -1.87 -5.31
C ASP A 128 37.56 -1.41 -6.57
N ARG A 129 36.23 -1.53 -6.60
CA ARG A 129 35.41 -1.07 -7.74
C ARG A 129 35.47 0.44 -7.93
N ALA A 130 35.48 1.22 -6.85
CA ALA A 130 35.64 2.68 -6.93
C ALA A 130 37.01 3.07 -7.48
N ALA A 131 38.06 2.31 -7.16
CA ALA A 131 39.40 2.50 -7.72
C ALA A 131 39.45 2.12 -9.21
N GLU A 132 38.85 1.00 -9.60
CA GLU A 132 38.70 0.56 -11.00
C GLU A 132 37.97 1.60 -11.86
N ALA A 133 36.92 2.24 -11.32
CA ALA A 133 36.18 3.29 -12.01
C ALA A 133 37.05 4.50 -12.40
N GLY A 134 38.18 4.72 -11.72
CA GLY A 134 39.20 5.72 -12.11
C GLY A 134 38.74 7.18 -12.08
N LEU A 135 37.52 7.47 -11.58
CA LEU A 135 36.93 8.81 -11.53
C LEU A 135 37.75 9.79 -10.69
N GLY A 136 38.46 9.31 -9.66
CA GLY A 136 39.36 10.14 -8.85
C GLY A 136 40.53 10.74 -9.64
N ARG A 137 40.98 10.06 -10.71
CA ARG A 137 42.11 10.51 -11.56
C ARG A 137 41.66 11.23 -12.82
N ARG A 138 40.36 11.32 -13.10
CA ARG A 138 39.78 11.91 -14.31
C ARG A 138 38.90 13.13 -13.97
N PRO A 139 39.50 14.28 -13.59
CA PRO A 139 38.77 15.41 -13.04
C PRO A 139 37.83 16.07 -14.06
N PHE A 140 38.16 16.04 -15.35
CA PHE A 140 37.29 16.61 -16.39
C PHE A 140 35.97 15.86 -16.50
N ILE A 141 36.01 14.52 -16.59
CA ILE A 141 34.82 13.65 -16.66
C ILE A 141 33.97 13.82 -15.40
N LYS A 142 34.59 13.82 -14.21
CA LYS A 142 33.87 14.04 -12.95
C LYS A 142 33.14 15.39 -12.91
N ARG A 143 33.79 16.46 -13.39
CA ARG A 143 33.21 17.82 -13.40
C ARG A 143 32.08 17.95 -14.40
N THR A 144 32.24 17.43 -15.62
CA THR A 144 31.19 17.50 -16.64
C THR A 144 29.99 16.62 -16.28
N MET A 145 30.21 15.45 -15.67
CA MET A 145 29.16 14.58 -15.12
C MET A 145 28.38 15.28 -14.00
N LEU A 146 29.07 15.95 -13.07
CA LEU A 146 28.40 16.68 -11.99
C LEU A 146 27.60 17.87 -12.51
N LEU A 147 28.13 18.58 -13.52
CA LEU A 147 27.41 19.68 -14.16
C LEU A 147 26.15 19.18 -14.89
N SER A 148 26.26 18.10 -15.67
CA SER A 148 25.10 17.57 -16.40
C SER A 148 24.02 17.04 -15.45
N LEU A 149 24.39 16.24 -14.44
CA LEU A 149 23.46 15.74 -13.43
C LEU A 149 22.89 16.87 -12.57
N GLY A 150 23.68 17.90 -12.26
CA GLY A 150 23.23 19.09 -11.54
C GLY A 150 22.15 19.85 -12.31
N LEU A 151 22.35 20.10 -13.61
CA LEU A 151 21.35 20.78 -14.45
C LEU A 151 20.06 19.96 -14.60
N VAL A 152 20.17 18.62 -14.76
CA VAL A 152 18.99 17.75 -14.78
C VAL A 152 18.26 17.79 -13.44
N GLY A 153 18.99 17.73 -12.32
CA GLY A 153 18.42 17.79 -10.98
C GLY A 153 17.73 19.12 -10.64
N LEU A 154 18.04 20.22 -11.34
CA LEU A 154 17.35 21.50 -11.21
C LEU A 154 15.99 21.53 -11.94
N SER A 155 15.78 20.67 -12.93
CA SER A 155 14.56 20.70 -13.75
C SER A 155 13.26 20.48 -12.94
N PRO A 156 13.17 19.55 -11.96
CA PRO A 156 11.95 19.39 -11.17
C PRO A 156 11.66 20.61 -10.30
N VAL A 157 12.68 21.37 -9.86
CA VAL A 157 12.45 22.59 -9.06
C VAL A 157 11.70 23.64 -9.87
N LEU A 158 12.00 23.76 -11.17
CA LEU A 158 11.28 24.65 -12.08
C LEU A 158 9.85 24.15 -12.33
N LEU A 159 9.68 22.86 -12.61
CA LEU A 159 8.38 22.24 -12.85
C LEU A 159 7.45 22.32 -11.63
N LEU A 160 8.01 22.20 -10.42
CA LEU A 160 7.25 22.38 -9.18
C LEU A 160 6.82 23.84 -8.96
N GLY A 161 7.58 24.80 -9.47
CA GLY A 161 7.23 26.22 -9.45
C GLY A 161 5.99 26.54 -10.29
N ASP A 162 5.72 25.77 -11.33
CA ASP A 162 4.55 25.93 -12.21
C ASP A 162 3.26 25.32 -11.62
N LEU A 163 3.34 24.59 -10.49
CA LEU A 163 2.19 23.97 -9.84
C LEU A 163 1.35 24.93 -8.98
N GLY A 164 1.73 26.21 -8.89
CA GLY A 164 0.97 27.21 -8.13
C GLY A 164 1.28 28.65 -8.53
N PRO A 165 0.41 29.61 -8.17
CA PRO A 165 0.65 31.02 -8.44
C PRO A 165 1.89 31.49 -7.67
N LEU A 166 2.77 32.23 -8.36
CA LEU A 166 3.95 32.81 -7.75
C LEU A 166 3.54 33.91 -6.75
N PRO A 167 4.20 33.99 -5.58
CA PRO A 167 3.86 34.99 -4.56
C PRO A 167 3.96 36.41 -5.13
N GLY A 168 2.84 37.14 -5.11
CA GLY A 168 2.70 38.48 -5.68
C GLY A 168 1.81 38.58 -6.93
N ASN A 169 1.39 37.45 -7.50
CA ASN A 169 0.45 37.38 -8.62
C ASN A 169 -0.96 36.94 -8.17
N ASP A 170 -1.51 37.60 -7.16
CA ASP A 170 -2.90 37.41 -6.75
C ASP A 170 -3.81 38.31 -7.60
N GLN A 171 -4.21 37.83 -8.78
CA GLN A 171 -5.38 38.30 -9.54
C GLN A 171 -6.26 37.12 -9.91
#